data_AF-A0A7Y8LBB8-F1
#
_entry.id   AF-A0A7Y8LBB8-F1
#
_cell.length_a   1.000
_cell.length_b   1.000
_cell.length_c   1.000
_cell.angle_alpha   90.00
_cell.angle_beta   90.00
_cell.angle_gamma   90.00
#
_symmetry.space_group_name_H-M   'P 1'
#
loop_
_entity.id
_entity.type
_entity.pdbx_description
1 polymer ?
#
loop_
_entity_poly.entity_id
_entity_poly.type
_entity_poly.pdbx_seq_one_letter_code
_entity_poly.pdbx_strand_id
1 'polypeptide(L)'
;MSIVSPTVKAMAAITAYAATTQNLDLNQVQFVVVASPGVRARLYDRAMTLFAKADLPLPHAGNSHTPATATLTLTLDPHPLDASCPDKVLYGPSLLLVEPVIIQRNSVVINDTTWLLETRTHVRNPVEISNLETDLDRLIQQFITDYKAGNPGWHSRGTSPNPERPRAGHEPTGPIHSEANDARANSSLRHLNVDTLQVHISAGRFRQPLTTRAIRHLREAGLLVPLDGKGNGAVTLGVELTQHSLEDQCPGHVLYESGLYLVEEVRIKRNPQVSIWSDTWLRETMLIVAPVPLRQLESDQDALLNQFIRSFQTR
;
A
#
# COMPACT_ATOMS: atom_id res chain seq x y z
N MET A 1 -4.33 5.53 -29.35
CA MET A 1 -3.64 5.91 -28.10
C MET A 1 -4.67 5.86 -26.98
N SER A 2 -4.74 4.73 -26.28
CA SER A 2 -5.53 4.59 -25.06
C SER A 2 -4.56 4.19 -23.96
N ILE A 3 -4.23 5.14 -23.09
CA ILE A 3 -3.54 4.86 -21.83
C ILE A 3 -4.67 4.66 -20.83
N VAL A 4 -5.05 3.40 -20.62
CA VAL A 4 -5.79 3.03 -19.42
C VAL A 4 -4.74 2.47 -18.48
N SER A 5 -4.22 3.31 -17.59
CA SER A 5 -3.44 2.85 -16.45
C SER A 5 -4.42 2.16 -15.50
N PRO A 6 -4.39 0.83 -15.33
CA PRO A 6 -5.05 0.23 -14.19
C PRO A 6 -4.35 0.77 -12.94
N THR A 7 -5.13 1.29 -11.99
CA THR A 7 -4.59 1.75 -10.71
C THR A 7 -4.27 0.53 -9.86
N VAL A 8 -3.26 -0.25 -10.27
CA VAL A 8 -2.67 -1.30 -9.46
C VAL A 8 -1.69 -0.58 -8.55
N LYS A 9 -2.06 -0.43 -7.27
CA LYS A 9 -1.08 -0.09 -6.22
C LYS A 9 -0.09 -1.24 -6.17
N ALA A 10 1.18 -0.91 -6.32
CA ALA A 10 2.26 -1.85 -6.44
C ALA A 10 3.46 -1.30 -5.68
N MET A 11 3.69 -1.92 -4.53
CA MET A 11 4.95 -2.03 -3.79
C MET A 11 5.68 -0.72 -3.51
N ALA A 12 5.28 -0.06 -2.42
CA ALA A 12 6.19 0.83 -1.73
C ALA A 12 7.22 -0.01 -0.94
N ALA A 13 8.47 0.47 -0.93
CA ALA A 13 9.64 -0.29 -0.50
C ALA A 13 9.44 -1.01 0.83
N ILE A 14 9.55 -2.34 0.76
CA ILE A 14 9.40 -3.33 1.83
C ILE A 14 10.40 -3.14 3.00
N THR A 15 11.24 -2.11 2.99
CA THR A 15 12.38 -1.99 3.91
C THR A 15 12.14 -1.16 5.17
N ALA A 16 10.93 -0.64 5.41
CA ALA A 16 10.66 0.13 6.63
C ALA A 16 9.36 -0.20 7.38
N TYR A 17 8.58 -1.21 7.02
CA TYR A 17 7.32 -1.46 7.72
C TYR A 17 7.54 -2.13 9.08
N ALA A 18 7.25 -1.42 10.17
CA ALA A 18 6.83 -2.10 11.39
C ALA A 18 5.34 -2.45 11.25
N ALA A 19 5.05 -3.56 10.56
CA ALA A 19 3.69 -4.07 10.44
C ALA A 19 3.15 -4.48 11.81
N THR A 20 2.00 -3.94 12.23
CA THR A 20 1.44 -4.23 13.56
C THR A 20 -0.07 -4.20 13.63
N THR A 21 -0.61 -5.27 14.22
CA THR A 21 -2.02 -5.41 14.61
C THR A 21 -2.24 -5.06 16.09
N GLN A 22 -1.20 -4.64 16.82
CA GLN A 22 -1.26 -4.42 18.26
C GLN A 22 -2.28 -3.33 18.64
N ASN A 23 -3.14 -3.64 19.60
CA ASN A 23 -4.22 -2.77 20.09
C ASN A 23 -5.27 -2.41 19.01
N LEU A 24 -5.34 -3.16 17.92
CA LEU A 24 -6.38 -2.97 16.91
C LEU A 24 -7.74 -3.43 17.46
N ASP A 25 -8.72 -2.54 17.47
CA ASP A 25 -10.11 -2.86 17.79
C ASP A 25 -10.85 -3.29 16.53
N LEU A 26 -11.04 -4.61 16.37
CA LEU A 26 -11.72 -5.19 15.20
C LEU A 26 -13.15 -4.69 15.04
N ASN A 27 -13.82 -4.22 16.11
CA ASN A 27 -15.18 -3.67 16.01
C ASN A 27 -15.23 -2.32 15.27
N GLN A 28 -14.09 -1.69 15.03
CA GLN A 28 -13.97 -0.44 14.29
C GLN A 28 -13.24 -0.62 12.95
N VAL A 29 -13.01 -1.86 12.53
CA VAL A 29 -12.40 -2.19 11.24
C VAL A 29 -13.50 -2.44 10.21
N GLN A 30 -13.47 -1.66 9.13
CA GLN A 30 -14.26 -1.96 7.94
C GLN A 30 -13.52 -2.99 7.08
N PHE A 31 -14.18 -4.11 6.74
CA PHE A 31 -13.63 -5.08 5.81
C PHE A 31 -14.12 -4.86 4.39
N VAL A 32 -13.20 -4.80 3.43
CA VAL A 32 -13.48 -4.58 2.01
C VAL A 32 -12.82 -5.66 1.17
N VAL A 33 -13.55 -6.20 0.19
CA VAL A 33 -13.01 -7.15 -0.79
C VAL A 33 -13.01 -6.50 -2.17
N VAL A 34 -11.82 -6.37 -2.75
CA VAL A 34 -11.60 -5.96 -4.14
C VAL A 34 -11.36 -7.22 -4.95
N ALA A 35 -12.36 -7.58 -5.74
CA ALA A 35 -12.35 -8.73 -6.64
C ALA A 35 -13.39 -8.49 -7.74
N SER A 36 -13.29 -9.26 -8.81
CA SER A 36 -14.25 -9.24 -9.90
C SER A 36 -15.71 -9.42 -9.39
N PRO A 37 -16.70 -8.67 -9.93
CA PRO A 37 -18.06 -8.61 -9.37
C PRO A 37 -18.74 -9.96 -9.18
N GLY A 38 -18.49 -10.92 -10.08
CA GLY A 38 -19.10 -12.25 -10.05
C GLY A 38 -18.68 -13.15 -8.89
N VAL A 39 -17.56 -12.84 -8.22
CA VAL A 39 -17.00 -13.67 -7.13
C VAL A 39 -16.89 -12.92 -5.80
N ARG A 40 -16.97 -11.58 -5.81
CA ARG A 40 -16.75 -10.72 -4.65
C ARG A 40 -17.60 -11.09 -3.43
N ALA A 41 -18.90 -11.32 -3.60
CA ALA A 41 -19.80 -11.67 -2.48
C ALA A 41 -19.42 -13.00 -1.83
N ARG A 42 -19.15 -14.03 -2.66
CA ARG A 42 -18.69 -15.34 -2.20
C ARG A 42 -17.38 -15.25 -1.41
N LEU A 43 -16.41 -14.47 -1.91
CA LEU A 43 -15.14 -14.25 -1.22
C LEU A 43 -15.34 -13.50 0.10
N TYR A 44 -16.20 -12.47 0.11
CA TYR A 44 -16.56 -11.76 1.34
C TYR A 44 -17.16 -12.71 2.40
N ASP A 45 -18.18 -13.48 2.05
CA ASP A 45 -18.84 -14.41 2.97
C ASP A 45 -17.88 -15.46 3.53
N ARG A 46 -16.95 -15.94 2.69
CA ARG A 46 -15.90 -16.88 3.09
C ARG A 46 -14.95 -16.24 4.10
N ALA A 47 -14.45 -15.03 3.84
CA ALA A 47 -13.59 -14.31 4.78
C ALA A 47 -14.29 -14.05 6.12
N MET A 48 -15.55 -13.61 6.09
CA MET A 48 -16.36 -13.42 7.30
C MET A 48 -16.51 -14.71 8.11
N THR A 49 -16.69 -15.85 7.42
CA THR A 49 -16.74 -17.17 8.07
C THR A 49 -15.42 -17.53 8.75
N LEU A 50 -14.27 -17.21 8.14
CA LEU A 50 -12.95 -17.45 8.76
C LEU A 50 -12.74 -16.60 10.01
N PHE A 51 -13.11 -15.32 9.96
CA PHE A 51 -13.06 -14.42 11.13
C PHE A 51 -13.98 -14.90 12.26
N ALA A 52 -15.21 -15.29 11.94
CA ALA A 52 -16.15 -15.83 12.91
C ALA A 52 -15.63 -17.12 13.56
N LYS A 53 -15.07 -18.05 12.78
CA LYS A 53 -14.45 -19.29 13.30
C LYS A 53 -13.25 -19.04 14.21
N ALA A 54 -12.59 -17.89 14.09
CA ALA A 54 -11.45 -17.53 14.91
C ALA A 54 -11.82 -16.74 16.18
N ASP A 55 -13.12 -16.53 16.44
CA ASP A 55 -13.68 -15.67 17.49
C ASP A 55 -13.26 -14.19 17.36
N LEU A 56 -13.14 -13.72 16.11
CA LEU A 56 -12.72 -12.36 15.74
C LEU A 56 -13.76 -11.70 14.82
N PRO A 57 -15.03 -11.55 15.23
CA PRO A 57 -16.07 -11.04 14.35
C PRO A 57 -15.78 -9.60 13.92
N LEU A 58 -15.81 -9.36 12.60
CA LEU A 58 -15.78 -8.02 12.02
C LEU A 58 -17.22 -7.48 11.88
N PRO A 59 -17.42 -6.16 11.97
CA PRO A 59 -18.70 -5.53 11.63
C PRO A 59 -19.11 -5.90 10.20
N HIS A 60 -20.37 -6.32 10.03
CA HIS A 60 -20.93 -6.50 8.69
C HIS A 60 -21.10 -5.11 8.04
N ALA A 61 -20.90 -5.04 6.73
CA ALA A 61 -21.11 -3.82 5.95
C ALA A 61 -22.52 -3.26 6.22
N GLY A 62 -22.59 -2.04 6.78
CA GLY A 62 -23.85 -1.34 7.07
C GLY A 62 -24.45 -1.53 8.47
N ASN A 63 -23.83 -2.33 9.34
CA ASN A 63 -24.40 -2.65 10.67
C ASN A 63 -23.69 -1.97 11.86
N SER A 64 -22.64 -1.17 11.66
CA SER A 64 -21.98 -0.48 12.78
C SER A 64 -22.58 0.91 13.02
N HIS A 65 -23.05 1.16 14.25
CA HIS A 65 -23.40 2.51 14.72
C HIS A 65 -22.16 3.34 15.06
N THR A 66 -21.00 2.68 15.17
CA THR A 66 -19.70 3.30 15.36
C THR A 66 -19.03 3.55 14.00
N PRO A 67 -18.43 4.74 13.78
CA PRO A 67 -17.68 5.01 12.58
C PRO A 67 -16.43 4.12 12.54
N ALA A 68 -16.16 3.53 11.37
CA ALA A 68 -14.94 2.77 11.15
C ALA A 68 -13.71 3.69 11.30
N THR A 69 -12.72 3.23 12.05
CA THR A 69 -11.44 3.94 12.25
C THR A 69 -10.32 3.34 11.43
N ALA A 70 -10.50 2.12 10.92
CA ALA A 70 -9.54 1.40 10.10
C ALA A 70 -10.24 0.69 8.94
N THR A 71 -9.52 0.42 7.85
CA THR A 71 -10.01 -0.39 6.73
C THR A 71 -9.07 -1.55 6.46
N LEU A 72 -9.58 -2.78 6.53
CA LEU A 72 -8.90 -3.98 6.11
C LEU A 72 -9.35 -4.35 4.69
N THR A 73 -8.46 -4.24 3.71
CA THR A 73 -8.76 -4.46 2.29
C THR A 73 -8.09 -5.73 1.80
N LEU A 74 -8.90 -6.69 1.36
CA LEU A 74 -8.47 -7.90 0.67
C LEU A 74 -8.55 -7.67 -0.85
N THR A 75 -7.42 -7.74 -1.54
CA THR A 75 -7.35 -7.63 -3.01
C THR A 75 -7.09 -8.99 -3.62
N LEU A 76 -8.05 -9.47 -4.41
CA LEU A 76 -8.04 -10.74 -5.14
C LEU A 76 -8.58 -10.50 -6.55
N ASP A 77 -8.01 -9.51 -7.26
CA ASP A 77 -8.49 -9.06 -8.55
C ASP A 77 -7.42 -9.24 -9.65
N PRO A 78 -7.46 -10.34 -10.40
CA PRO A 78 -6.59 -10.53 -11.56
C PRO A 78 -6.94 -9.50 -12.65
N HIS A 79 -5.94 -8.73 -13.09
CA HIS A 79 -6.12 -7.71 -14.10
C HIS A 79 -5.69 -8.26 -15.47
N PRO A 80 -6.59 -8.35 -16.48
CA PRO A 80 -6.21 -8.75 -17.82
C PRO A 80 -5.14 -7.83 -18.40
N LEU A 81 -4.16 -8.43 -19.07
CA LEU A 81 -3.11 -7.71 -19.78
C LEU A 81 -3.55 -7.39 -21.20
N ASP A 82 -2.98 -6.30 -21.73
CA ASP A 82 -3.26 -5.84 -23.09
C ASP A 82 -2.49 -6.67 -24.13
N ALA A 83 -2.47 -6.19 -25.38
CA ALA A 83 -1.82 -6.87 -26.49
C ALA A 83 -0.32 -7.16 -26.27
N SER A 84 0.34 -6.51 -25.30
CA SER A 84 1.73 -6.82 -24.92
C SER A 84 1.88 -8.23 -24.33
N CYS A 85 0.82 -8.74 -23.70
CA CYS A 85 0.81 -10.05 -23.06
C CYS A 85 -0.57 -10.72 -23.17
N PRO A 86 -0.95 -11.22 -24.37
CA PRO A 86 -2.30 -11.72 -24.63
C PRO A 86 -2.63 -12.93 -23.74
N ASP A 87 -3.90 -13.02 -23.34
CA ASP A 87 -4.48 -14.10 -22.52
C ASP A 87 -3.84 -14.27 -21.13
N LYS A 88 -3.03 -13.30 -20.70
CA LYS A 88 -2.41 -13.29 -19.37
C LYS A 88 -3.08 -12.27 -18.46
N VAL A 89 -2.87 -12.45 -17.17
CA VAL A 89 -3.31 -11.53 -16.13
C VAL A 89 -2.13 -11.12 -15.25
N LEU A 90 -2.15 -9.87 -14.80
CA LEU A 90 -1.35 -9.40 -13.67
C LEU A 90 -2.11 -9.70 -12.39
N TYR A 91 -1.50 -10.45 -11.49
CA TYR A 91 -2.14 -10.85 -10.25
C TYR A 91 -1.14 -10.83 -9.09
N GLY A 92 -1.48 -10.04 -8.07
CA GLY A 92 -0.74 -9.89 -6.82
C GLY A 92 -1.74 -9.81 -5.67
N PRO A 93 -2.16 -10.95 -5.09
CA PRO A 93 -3.11 -10.94 -4.00
C PRO A 93 -2.50 -10.33 -2.75
N SER A 94 -3.29 -9.51 -2.06
CA SER A 94 -2.84 -8.77 -0.88
C SER A 94 -3.94 -8.57 0.15
N LEU A 95 -3.54 -8.40 1.40
CA LEU A 95 -4.39 -8.00 2.50
C LEU A 95 -3.67 -6.87 3.24
N LEU A 96 -4.31 -5.72 3.31
CA LEU A 96 -3.71 -4.51 3.89
C LEU A 96 -4.64 -3.83 4.87
N LEU A 97 -4.06 -3.30 5.95
CA LEU A 97 -4.75 -2.52 6.96
C LEU A 97 -4.34 -1.05 6.81
N VAL A 98 -5.32 -0.18 6.56
CA VAL A 98 -5.14 1.27 6.48
C VAL A 98 -5.77 1.94 7.68
N GLU A 99 -5.01 2.82 8.30
CA GLU A 99 -5.41 3.56 9.49
C GLU A 99 -4.96 5.01 9.46
N PRO A 100 -5.62 5.90 10.22
CA PRO A 100 -5.13 7.24 10.47
C PRO A 100 -3.83 7.18 11.28
N VAL A 101 -2.76 7.73 10.72
CA VAL A 101 -1.47 7.92 11.36
C VAL A 101 -1.13 9.41 11.46
N ILE A 102 -0.38 9.76 12.49
CA ILE A 102 0.07 11.12 12.78
C ILE A 102 1.54 11.23 12.40
N ILE A 103 1.86 12.08 11.44
CA ILE A 103 3.24 12.41 11.08
C ILE A 103 3.86 13.21 12.21
N GLN A 104 4.92 12.71 12.85
CA GLN A 104 5.42 13.32 14.09
C GLN A 104 5.91 14.76 13.90
N ARG A 105 6.60 15.07 12.79
CA ARG A 105 7.22 16.40 12.64
C ARG A 105 6.22 17.52 12.36
N ASN A 106 5.03 17.24 11.82
CA ASN A 106 4.06 18.28 11.47
C ASN A 106 2.63 18.02 11.96
N SER A 107 2.40 16.93 12.70
CA SER A 107 1.10 16.54 13.26
C SER A 107 -0.03 16.37 12.23
N VAL A 108 0.29 16.29 10.94
CA VAL A 108 -0.69 16.01 9.89
C VAL A 108 -1.17 14.57 10.05
N VAL A 109 -2.49 14.39 9.95
CA VAL A 109 -3.12 13.07 9.94
C VAL A 109 -3.29 12.62 8.50
N ILE A 110 -2.71 11.48 8.16
CA ILE A 110 -2.90 10.80 6.88
C ILE A 110 -3.47 9.41 7.12
N ASN A 111 -4.08 8.80 6.10
CA ASN A 111 -4.42 7.39 6.13
C ASN A 111 -3.27 6.62 5.49
N ASP A 112 -2.68 5.69 6.21
CA ASP A 112 -1.50 4.95 5.76
C ASP A 112 -1.58 3.48 6.15
N THR A 113 -0.73 2.66 5.53
CA THR A 113 -0.68 1.21 5.72
C THR A 113 0.07 0.86 6.99
N THR A 114 -0.60 0.21 7.95
CA THR A 114 -0.02 -0.16 9.25
C THR A 114 0.22 -1.66 9.41
N TRP A 115 -0.34 -2.46 8.51
CA TRP A 115 -0.06 -3.88 8.36
C TRP A 115 -0.31 -4.28 6.91
N LEU A 116 0.58 -5.08 6.33
CA LEU A 116 0.50 -5.52 4.95
C LEU A 116 0.99 -6.96 4.86
N LEU A 117 0.21 -7.78 4.18
CA LEU A 117 0.66 -9.05 3.64
C LEU A 117 0.32 -9.09 2.17
N GLU A 118 1.35 -9.16 1.34
CA GLU A 118 1.22 -9.27 -0.10
C GLU A 118 2.03 -10.46 -0.60
N THR A 119 1.57 -11.05 -1.70
CA THR A 119 2.47 -11.82 -2.55
C THR A 119 2.98 -10.92 -3.64
N ARG A 120 4.22 -11.17 -4.07
CA ARG A 120 4.78 -10.55 -5.28
C ARG A 120 3.77 -10.63 -6.43
N THR A 121 3.62 -9.51 -7.11
CA THR A 121 2.81 -9.41 -8.31
C THR A 121 3.49 -10.16 -9.45
N HIS A 122 2.75 -11.02 -10.15
CA HIS A 122 3.29 -11.77 -11.27
C HIS A 122 2.32 -11.82 -12.44
N VAL A 123 2.91 -11.97 -13.63
CA VAL A 123 2.18 -12.30 -14.86
C VAL A 123 1.94 -13.79 -14.90
N ARG A 124 0.69 -14.20 -15.09
CA ARG A 124 0.30 -15.62 -15.12
C ARG A 124 -0.91 -15.87 -16.01
N ASN A 125 -1.21 -17.15 -16.21
CA ASN A 125 -2.48 -17.57 -16.79
C ASN A 125 -3.67 -17.09 -15.94
N PRO A 126 -4.88 -16.98 -16.53
CA PRO A 126 -6.08 -16.59 -15.80
C PRO A 126 -6.26 -17.39 -14.51
N VAL A 127 -6.66 -16.71 -13.45
CA VAL A 127 -6.74 -17.28 -12.10
C VAL A 127 -8.13 -17.86 -11.90
N GLU A 128 -8.21 -19.14 -11.55
CA GLU A 128 -9.49 -19.78 -11.24
C GLU A 128 -10.00 -19.35 -9.87
N ILE A 129 -11.32 -19.46 -9.67
CA ILE A 129 -11.96 -19.12 -8.39
C ILE A 129 -11.40 -19.94 -7.22
N SER A 130 -11.02 -21.20 -7.44
CA SER A 130 -10.40 -22.08 -6.45
C SER A 130 -9.05 -21.54 -5.96
N ASN A 131 -8.27 -20.92 -6.86
CA ASN A 131 -7.02 -20.27 -6.52
C ASN A 131 -7.27 -18.98 -5.73
N LEU A 132 -8.26 -18.17 -6.13
CA LEU A 132 -8.65 -16.97 -5.36
C LEU A 132 -9.06 -17.32 -3.93
N GLU A 133 -9.82 -18.40 -3.74
CA GLU A 133 -10.22 -18.88 -2.41
C GLU A 133 -9.04 -19.39 -1.59
N THR A 134 -8.06 -20.05 -2.23
CA THR A 134 -6.84 -20.50 -1.55
C THR A 134 -5.99 -19.32 -1.09
N ASP A 135 -5.83 -18.30 -1.93
CA ASP A 135 -5.13 -17.07 -1.57
C ASP A 135 -5.85 -16.31 -0.45
N LEU A 136 -7.18 -16.22 -0.53
CA LEU A 136 -8.01 -15.66 0.54
C LEU A 136 -7.74 -16.35 1.87
N ASP A 137 -7.85 -17.69 1.90
CA ASP A 137 -7.69 -18.46 3.13
C ASP A 137 -6.31 -18.20 3.75
N ARG A 138 -5.25 -18.23 2.94
CA ARG A 138 -3.88 -17.97 3.38
C ARG A 138 -3.71 -16.55 3.95
N LEU A 139 -4.19 -15.53 3.23
CA LEU A 139 -4.03 -14.13 3.65
C LEU A 139 -4.79 -13.85 4.95
N ILE A 140 -6.04 -14.30 5.05
CA ILE A 140 -6.89 -14.10 6.23
C ILE A 140 -6.33 -14.87 7.44
N GLN A 141 -5.88 -16.12 7.26
CA GLN A 141 -5.27 -16.89 8.34
C GLN A 141 -4.00 -16.24 8.89
N GLN A 142 -3.16 -15.66 8.03
CA GLN A 142 -1.97 -14.96 8.48
C GLN A 142 -2.33 -13.69 9.27
N PHE A 143 -3.30 -12.90 8.80
CA PHE A 143 -3.78 -11.75 9.57
C PHE A 143 -4.32 -12.15 10.93
N ILE A 144 -5.13 -13.22 11.01
CA ILE A 144 -5.65 -13.75 12.28
C ILE A 144 -4.50 -14.17 13.20
N THR A 145 -3.48 -14.82 12.66
CA THR A 145 -2.29 -15.24 13.40
C THR A 145 -1.56 -14.04 13.99
N ASP A 146 -1.27 -13.03 13.17
CA ASP A 146 -0.58 -11.82 13.59
C ASP A 146 -1.42 -11.02 14.59
N TYR A 147 -2.73 -10.96 14.38
CA TYR A 147 -3.66 -10.32 15.30
C TYR A 147 -3.62 -10.96 16.69
N LYS A 148 -3.73 -12.29 16.77
CA LYS A 148 -3.70 -13.01 18.05
C LYS A 148 -2.35 -12.88 18.74
N ALA A 149 -1.25 -12.92 17.98
CA ALA A 149 0.10 -12.69 18.52
C ALA A 149 0.27 -11.28 19.09
N GLY A 150 -0.24 -10.26 18.40
CA GLY A 150 -0.18 -8.87 18.83
C GLY A 150 -1.17 -8.49 19.96
N ASN A 151 -2.18 -9.32 20.22
CA ASN A 151 -3.29 -9.03 21.14
C ASN A 151 -3.65 -10.21 22.07
N PRO A 152 -2.71 -10.70 22.91
CA PRO A 152 -2.91 -11.91 23.73
C PRO A 152 -4.05 -11.80 24.77
N GLY A 153 -4.44 -10.57 25.14
CA GLY A 153 -5.52 -10.32 26.11
C GLY A 153 -6.94 -10.24 25.52
N TRP A 154 -7.11 -10.43 24.20
CA TRP A 154 -8.41 -10.26 23.53
C TRP A 154 -9.51 -11.17 24.11
N HIS A 155 -9.17 -12.40 24.49
CA HIS A 155 -10.12 -13.37 25.03
C HIS A 155 -10.76 -12.95 26.36
N SER A 156 -10.25 -11.90 27.03
CA SER A 156 -10.77 -11.44 28.32
C SER A 156 -11.81 -10.32 28.22
N ARG A 157 -12.23 -9.89 27.00
CA ARG A 157 -13.12 -8.73 26.81
C ARG A 157 -14.58 -9.01 26.36
N GLY A 158 -15.04 -10.25 26.26
CA GLY A 158 -16.49 -10.54 26.08
C GLY A 158 -17.20 -10.58 27.44
N THR A 159 -18.29 -9.87 27.73
CA THR A 159 -19.63 -10.12 27.17
C THR A 159 -20.59 -8.99 27.59
N SER A 160 -21.42 -8.45 26.69
CA SER A 160 -22.75 -7.90 27.05
C SER A 160 -23.66 -7.73 25.83
N PRO A 161 -25.00 -7.80 26.02
CA PRO A 161 -25.87 -8.52 25.11
C PRO A 161 -26.60 -7.63 24.09
N ASN A 162 -26.99 -8.33 23.03
CA ASN A 162 -27.94 -7.98 21.98
C ASN A 162 -29.20 -7.22 22.49
N PRO A 163 -29.78 -6.35 21.65
CA PRO A 163 -31.23 -6.41 21.46
C PRO A 163 -31.65 -6.41 19.98
N GLU A 164 -32.77 -7.10 19.75
CA GLU A 164 -33.44 -7.38 18.47
C GLU A 164 -33.92 -6.14 17.69
N ARG A 165 -33.81 -6.22 16.34
CA ARG A 165 -34.70 -5.76 15.22
C ARG A 165 -35.56 -4.47 15.37
N PRO A 166 -35.82 -3.70 14.27
CA PRO A 166 -36.38 -4.22 13.00
C PRO A 166 -35.85 -3.58 11.68
N ARG A 167 -36.18 -4.28 10.57
CA ARG A 167 -35.94 -3.91 9.16
C ARG A 167 -36.58 -2.56 8.78
N ALA A 168 -35.81 -1.73 8.08
CA ALA A 168 -36.30 -0.82 7.04
C ALA A 168 -35.19 -0.65 6.00
N GLY A 169 -35.52 -0.81 4.72
CA GLY A 169 -34.57 -0.69 3.62
C GLY A 169 -34.12 0.74 3.39
N HIS A 170 -32.98 0.91 2.73
CA HIS A 170 -32.65 1.94 1.75
C HIS A 170 -31.27 1.59 1.17
N GLU A 171 -31.16 1.52 -0.15
CA GLU A 171 -29.87 1.53 -0.86
C GLU A 171 -29.16 2.87 -0.58
N PRO A 172 -27.82 2.87 -0.60
CA PRO A 172 -27.18 3.83 -1.49
C PRO A 172 -26.07 3.21 -2.33
N THR A 173 -26.29 3.32 -3.63
CA THR A 173 -25.31 3.42 -4.70
C THR A 173 -24.36 4.60 -4.44
N GLY A 174 -23.07 4.42 -4.70
CA GLY A 174 -22.12 5.54 -4.78
C GLY A 174 -20.66 5.09 -4.90
N PRO A 175 -19.97 5.36 -6.01
CA PRO A 175 -18.54 5.11 -6.14
C PRO A 175 -17.76 6.20 -5.41
N ILE A 176 -16.85 5.83 -4.52
CA ILE A 176 -15.90 6.81 -3.96
C ILE A 176 -14.79 6.98 -4.99
N HIS A 177 -14.85 8.11 -5.70
CA HIS A 177 -13.84 8.59 -6.64
C HIS A 177 -12.48 8.85 -5.95
N SER A 178 -11.41 8.33 -6.55
CA SER A 178 -10.00 8.57 -6.19
C SER A 178 -9.45 9.89 -6.75
N GLU A 179 -10.02 11.04 -6.38
CA GLU A 179 -9.51 12.37 -6.77
C GLU A 179 -8.88 13.17 -5.62
N ALA A 180 -8.75 12.59 -4.41
CA ALA A 180 -8.24 13.30 -3.22
C ALA A 180 -6.72 13.16 -2.96
N ASN A 181 -5.94 12.57 -3.89
CA ASN A 181 -4.54 12.21 -3.62
C ASN A 181 -3.55 13.40 -3.76
N ASP A 182 -3.79 14.36 -4.65
CA ASP A 182 -2.77 15.38 -4.94
C ASP A 182 -2.70 16.50 -3.88
N ALA A 183 -3.84 16.91 -3.30
CA ALA A 183 -3.86 17.94 -2.26
C ALA A 183 -3.36 17.42 -0.89
N ARG A 184 -3.62 16.14 -0.57
CA ARG A 184 -3.13 15.51 0.68
C ARG A 184 -1.63 15.28 0.66
N ALA A 185 -1.09 14.83 -0.48
CA ALA A 185 0.34 14.60 -0.67
C ALA A 185 1.18 15.88 -0.47
N ASN A 186 0.66 17.07 -0.81
CA ASN A 186 1.41 18.31 -0.61
C ASN A 186 1.49 18.75 0.86
N SER A 187 0.48 18.39 1.68
CA SER A 187 0.44 18.77 3.10
C SER A 187 1.37 17.92 3.99
N SER A 188 1.54 16.63 3.68
CA SER A 188 2.36 15.70 4.47
C SER A 188 3.83 16.10 4.48
N LEU A 189 4.29 16.75 3.42
CA LEU A 189 5.68 17.12 3.31
C LEU A 189 6.04 18.40 4.10
N ARG A 190 5.07 19.18 4.64
CA ARG A 190 5.31 20.44 5.37
C ARG A 190 6.34 20.29 6.49
N HIS A 191 7.18 21.32 6.68
CA HIS A 191 8.28 21.36 7.65
C HIS A 191 9.35 20.26 7.51
N LEU A 192 9.39 19.52 6.39
CA LEU A 192 10.47 18.57 6.12
C LEU A 192 11.83 19.27 6.14
N ASN A 193 12.69 18.84 7.07
CA ASN A 193 14.08 19.27 7.12
C ASN A 193 14.92 18.44 6.14
N VAL A 194 15.13 18.99 4.95
CA VAL A 194 15.83 18.34 3.85
C VAL A 194 17.33 18.14 4.11
N ASP A 195 17.91 18.87 5.07
CA ASP A 195 19.31 18.73 5.48
C ASP A 195 19.56 17.39 6.19
N THR A 196 18.50 16.74 6.67
CA THR A 196 18.55 15.44 7.35
C THR A 196 18.08 14.28 6.48
N LEU A 197 17.75 14.56 5.21
CA LEU A 197 17.18 13.58 4.29
C LEU A 197 18.24 12.56 3.87
N GLN A 198 17.99 11.28 4.15
CA GLN A 198 18.75 10.20 3.53
C GLN A 198 18.16 9.88 2.16
N VAL A 199 19.01 9.60 1.17
CA VAL A 199 18.56 9.16 -0.16
C VAL A 199 18.88 7.68 -0.34
N HIS A 200 17.85 6.90 -0.66
CA HIS A 200 17.95 5.48 -0.96
C HIS A 200 17.53 5.22 -2.40
N ILE A 201 18.33 4.49 -3.17
CA ILE A 201 17.99 4.13 -4.55
C ILE A 201 18.04 2.61 -4.72
N SER A 202 16.94 2.05 -5.19
CA SER A 202 16.78 0.64 -5.56
C SER A 202 16.67 0.53 -7.08
N ALA A 203 17.77 0.16 -7.75
CA ALA A 203 17.79 0.07 -9.21
C ALA A 203 18.71 -1.04 -9.75
N GLY A 204 18.85 -2.13 -8.98
CA GLY A 204 19.72 -3.26 -9.31
C GLY A 204 21.14 -2.83 -9.70
N ARG A 205 21.62 -3.30 -10.86
CA ARG A 205 22.96 -2.95 -11.38
C ARG A 205 23.17 -1.46 -11.66
N PHE A 206 22.10 -0.68 -11.80
CA PHE A 206 22.15 0.75 -12.08
C PHE A 206 22.09 1.61 -10.82
N ARG A 207 22.04 1.00 -9.62
CA ARG A 207 21.97 1.70 -8.34
C ARG A 207 23.04 2.79 -8.20
N GLN A 208 24.31 2.47 -8.41
CA GLN A 208 25.42 3.42 -8.19
C GLN A 208 25.34 4.68 -9.08
N PRO A 209 25.19 4.58 -10.42
CA PRO A 209 25.07 5.76 -11.27
C PRO A 209 23.80 6.57 -10.96
N LEU A 210 22.68 5.90 -10.65
CA LEU A 210 21.40 6.56 -10.34
C LEU A 210 21.45 7.30 -8.99
N THR A 211 22.08 6.73 -7.96
CA THR A 211 22.36 7.42 -6.68
C THR A 211 23.16 8.70 -6.89
N THR A 212 24.27 8.62 -7.64
CA THR A 212 25.11 9.79 -7.91
C THR A 212 24.31 10.89 -8.62
N ARG A 213 23.49 10.50 -9.60
CA ARG A 213 22.61 11.41 -10.33
C ARG A 213 21.55 12.04 -9.43
N ALA A 214 20.89 11.25 -8.58
CA ALA A 214 19.83 11.71 -7.70
C ALA A 214 20.33 12.77 -6.70
N ILE A 215 21.47 12.49 -6.05
CA ILE A 215 22.08 13.43 -5.11
C ILE A 215 22.44 14.75 -5.80
N ARG A 216 23.01 14.68 -7.01
CA ARG A 216 23.31 15.89 -7.80
C ARG A 216 22.05 16.67 -8.13
N HIS A 217 21.01 16.01 -8.66
CA HIS A 217 19.74 16.65 -9.04
C HIS A 217 19.07 17.35 -7.86
N LEU A 218 19.03 16.69 -6.70
CA LEU A 218 18.46 17.27 -5.48
C LEU A 218 19.25 18.51 -5.02
N ARG A 219 20.59 18.47 -5.08
CA ARG A 219 21.46 19.61 -4.74
C ARG A 219 21.31 20.78 -5.70
N GLU A 220 21.21 20.53 -6.99
CA GLU A 220 20.95 21.55 -8.01
C GLU A 220 19.60 22.24 -7.78
N ALA A 221 18.62 21.53 -7.19
CA ALA A 221 17.35 22.09 -6.75
C ALA A 221 17.39 22.79 -5.38
N GLY A 222 18.57 22.89 -4.76
CA GLY A 222 18.78 23.56 -3.47
C GLY A 222 18.57 22.69 -2.23
N LEU A 223 18.43 21.36 -2.38
CA LEU A 223 18.24 20.43 -1.27
C LEU A 223 19.61 19.90 -0.79
N LEU A 224 20.00 20.22 0.45
CA LEU A 224 21.31 19.87 1.02
C LEU A 224 21.35 18.41 1.49
N VAL A 225 21.37 17.47 0.54
CA VAL A 225 21.50 16.04 0.84
C VAL A 225 22.95 15.69 1.22
N PRO A 226 23.19 14.95 2.33
CA PRO A 226 24.51 14.48 2.73
C PRO A 226 25.13 13.53 1.67
N LEU A 227 26.44 13.67 1.40
CA LEU A 227 27.15 12.84 0.40
C LEU A 227 27.35 11.39 0.83
N ASP A 228 27.52 11.17 2.14
CA ASP A 228 28.06 9.91 2.64
C ASP A 228 26.99 8.90 3.05
N GLY A 229 25.70 9.22 2.85
CA GLY A 229 24.57 8.36 3.27
C GLY A 229 24.49 8.11 4.79
N LYS A 230 25.45 8.59 5.58
CA LYS A 230 25.52 8.51 7.05
C LYS A 230 24.79 9.67 7.71
N GLY A 231 23.56 9.96 7.27
CA GLY A 231 22.68 10.81 8.06
C GLY A 231 22.23 10.02 9.30
N ASN A 232 22.07 10.66 10.45
CA ASN A 232 21.19 10.13 11.52
C ASN A 232 19.72 10.44 11.21
N GLY A 233 19.37 10.47 9.91
CA GLY A 233 18.13 11.05 9.41
C GLY A 233 16.93 10.27 9.89
N ALA A 234 16.00 10.95 10.54
CA ALA A 234 14.68 10.42 10.90
C ALA A 234 13.76 10.27 9.67
N VAL A 235 14.24 10.63 8.48
CA VAL A 235 13.46 10.67 7.23
C VAL A 235 14.31 10.21 6.05
N THR A 236 13.77 9.31 5.24
CA THR A 236 14.43 8.73 4.06
C THR A 236 13.60 8.97 2.80
N LEU A 237 14.18 9.58 1.77
CA LEU A 237 13.64 9.63 0.43
C LEU A 237 14.17 8.43 -0.36
N GLY A 238 13.27 7.54 -0.76
CA GLY A 238 13.60 6.38 -1.57
C GLY A 238 13.11 6.51 -3.00
N VAL A 239 13.94 6.11 -3.97
CA VAL A 239 13.55 5.92 -5.37
C VAL A 239 13.68 4.43 -5.71
N GLU A 240 12.65 3.85 -6.29
CA GLU A 240 12.63 2.47 -6.77
C GLU A 240 12.47 2.46 -8.28
N LEU A 241 13.36 1.75 -8.98
CA LEU A 241 13.45 1.60 -10.43
C LEU A 241 13.89 0.17 -10.73
N THR A 242 13.03 -0.80 -10.41
CA THR A 242 13.29 -2.23 -10.48
C THR A 242 12.70 -2.85 -11.74
N GLN A 243 13.37 -3.87 -12.27
CA GLN A 243 12.92 -4.62 -13.44
C GLN A 243 12.95 -6.10 -13.10
N HIS A 244 11.80 -6.76 -13.24
CA HIS A 244 11.66 -8.20 -13.03
C HIS A 244 11.45 -8.89 -14.38
N SER A 245 12.28 -9.89 -14.67
CA SER A 245 12.11 -10.73 -15.86
C SER A 245 10.76 -11.43 -15.80
N LEU A 246 10.02 -11.40 -16.91
CA LEU A 246 8.78 -12.16 -17.07
C LEU A 246 9.01 -13.52 -17.75
N GLU A 247 10.26 -13.83 -18.11
CA GLU A 247 10.68 -15.12 -18.69
C GLU A 247 9.71 -15.58 -19.80
N ASP A 248 9.23 -16.83 -19.71
CA ASP A 248 8.32 -17.45 -20.66
C ASP A 248 6.86 -16.97 -20.49
N GLN A 249 6.51 -16.27 -19.41
CA GLN A 249 5.15 -15.78 -19.18
C GLN A 249 4.81 -14.60 -20.09
N CYS A 250 5.80 -13.78 -20.42
CA CYS A 250 5.66 -12.65 -21.32
C CYS A 250 6.98 -12.37 -22.08
N PRO A 251 7.26 -13.10 -23.16
CA PRO A 251 8.54 -13.01 -23.86
C PRO A 251 8.87 -11.58 -24.31
N GLY A 252 10.11 -11.16 -24.09
CA GLY A 252 10.61 -9.83 -24.49
C GLY A 252 10.16 -8.67 -23.61
N HIS A 253 9.44 -8.93 -22.51
CA HIS A 253 8.94 -7.91 -21.60
C HIS A 253 9.44 -8.13 -20.16
N VAL A 254 9.40 -7.06 -19.37
CA VAL A 254 9.70 -7.03 -17.94
C VAL A 254 8.54 -6.38 -17.19
N LEU A 255 8.37 -6.77 -15.93
CA LEU A 255 7.60 -5.98 -14.98
C LEU A 255 8.52 -4.87 -14.48
N TYR A 256 8.22 -3.64 -14.90
CA TYR A 256 8.95 -2.45 -14.50
C TYR A 256 8.18 -1.74 -13.40
N GLU A 257 8.85 -1.54 -12.27
CA GLU A 257 8.32 -0.82 -11.12
C GLU A 257 9.12 0.48 -10.96
N SER A 258 8.39 1.58 -10.80
CA SER A 258 8.93 2.92 -10.69
C SER A 258 8.23 3.66 -9.56
N GLY A 259 8.98 4.13 -8.57
CA GLY A 259 8.40 4.77 -7.41
C GLY A 259 9.32 5.76 -6.71
N LEU A 260 8.71 6.70 -6.01
CA LEU A 260 9.35 7.66 -5.11
C LEU A 260 8.54 7.75 -3.82
N TYR A 261 9.22 7.57 -2.70
CA TYR A 261 8.57 7.49 -1.39
C TYR A 261 9.37 8.20 -0.30
N LEU A 262 8.66 8.69 0.71
CA LEU A 262 9.24 9.35 1.89
C LEU A 262 8.89 8.56 3.15
N VAL A 263 9.89 7.88 3.70
CA VAL A 263 9.77 7.08 4.92
C VAL A 263 10.11 7.90 6.14
N GLU A 264 9.27 7.88 7.16
CA GLU A 264 9.57 8.46 8.47
C GLU A 264 8.75 7.79 9.60
N GLU A 265 9.11 8.05 10.86
CA GLU A 265 8.36 7.53 12.00
C GLU A 265 7.02 8.30 12.18
N VAL A 266 5.93 7.54 12.28
CA VAL A 266 4.56 8.02 12.51
C VAL A 266 3.97 7.36 13.76
N ARG A 267 2.88 7.93 14.28
CA ARG A 267 2.08 7.30 15.35
C ARG A 267 0.72 6.88 14.83
N ILE A 268 0.37 5.61 14.99
CA ILE A 268 -0.98 5.14 14.70
C ILE A 268 -1.95 5.75 15.72
N LYS A 269 -3.08 6.30 15.25
CA LYS A 269 -4.12 6.90 16.09
C LYS A 269 -4.98 5.83 16.79
N ARG A 270 -4.32 4.92 17.51
CA ARG A 270 -4.88 3.87 18.39
C ARG A 270 -4.77 4.29 19.87
N ASN A 271 -5.40 3.51 20.76
CA ASN A 271 -5.21 3.61 22.21
C ASN A 271 -4.81 2.23 22.80
N PRO A 272 -3.59 2.07 23.34
CA PRO A 272 -2.50 3.05 23.39
C PRO A 272 -1.91 3.35 22.00
N GLN A 273 -1.22 4.49 21.88
CA GLN A 273 -0.53 4.88 20.65
C GLN A 273 0.65 3.95 20.38
N VAL A 274 0.85 3.61 19.11
CA VAL A 274 1.94 2.75 18.63
C VAL A 274 2.73 3.53 17.58
N SER A 275 4.06 3.55 17.69
CA SER A 275 4.93 4.16 16.66
C SER A 275 5.36 3.11 15.64
N ILE A 276 5.35 3.50 14.37
CA ILE A 276 5.83 2.69 13.25
C ILE A 276 6.59 3.59 12.25
N TRP A 277 7.38 3.00 11.38
CA TRP A 277 7.92 3.68 10.20
C TRP A 277 6.94 3.49 9.03
N SER A 278 6.69 4.55 8.26
CA SER A 278 5.64 4.56 7.23
C SER A 278 5.93 5.53 6.07
N ASP A 279 5.30 5.29 4.93
CA ASP A 279 5.43 6.07 3.70
C ASP A 279 4.49 7.28 3.69
N THR A 280 4.93 8.36 4.33
CA THR A 280 4.15 9.61 4.46
C THR A 280 3.92 10.37 3.15
N TRP A 281 4.62 9.97 2.09
CA TRP A 281 4.44 10.44 0.73
C TRP A 281 4.88 9.35 -0.22
N LEU A 282 4.04 8.99 -1.19
CA LEU A 282 4.29 7.89 -2.12
C LEU A 282 3.76 8.23 -3.51
N ARG A 283 4.57 7.96 -4.53
CA ARG A 283 4.17 7.87 -5.93
C ARG A 283 4.79 6.60 -6.48
N GLU A 284 3.96 5.75 -7.08
CA GLU A 284 4.41 4.49 -7.66
C GLU A 284 3.65 4.20 -8.94
N THR A 285 4.27 3.41 -9.82
CA THR A 285 3.69 2.94 -11.05
C THR A 285 4.33 1.61 -11.41
N MET A 286 3.50 0.67 -11.85
CA MET A 286 3.92 -0.64 -12.33
C MET A 286 3.44 -0.82 -13.77
N LEU A 287 4.34 -1.24 -14.66
CA LEU A 287 4.09 -1.40 -16.09
C LEU A 287 4.71 -2.68 -16.61
N ILE A 288 4.10 -3.26 -17.64
CA ILE A 288 4.72 -4.31 -18.45
C ILE A 288 5.26 -3.66 -19.72
N VAL A 289 6.57 -3.68 -19.89
CA VAL A 289 7.26 -2.97 -20.96
C VAL A 289 8.46 -3.78 -21.46
N ALA A 290 9.01 -3.40 -22.62
CA ALA A 290 10.32 -3.90 -23.03
C ALA A 290 11.40 -3.50 -22.00
N PRO A 291 12.51 -4.27 -21.87
CA PRO A 291 13.59 -3.95 -20.94
C PRO A 291 14.05 -2.49 -21.04
N VAL A 292 14.02 -1.80 -19.90
CA VAL A 292 14.25 -0.35 -19.83
C VAL A 292 15.75 -0.06 -19.81
N PRO A 293 16.29 0.69 -20.79
CA PRO A 293 17.71 1.04 -20.82
C PRO A 293 18.05 2.12 -19.78
N LEU A 294 19.33 2.23 -19.42
CA LEU A 294 19.79 3.20 -18.40
C LEU A 294 19.33 4.63 -18.67
N ARG A 295 19.39 5.11 -19.93
CA ARG A 295 18.95 6.47 -20.27
C ARG A 295 17.48 6.73 -19.92
N GLN A 296 16.63 5.72 -20.08
CA GLN A 296 15.22 5.84 -19.72
C GLN A 296 15.05 5.83 -18.20
N LEU A 297 15.77 4.94 -17.48
CA LEU A 297 15.76 4.95 -16.00
C LEU A 297 16.22 6.29 -15.42
N GLU A 298 17.24 6.93 -16.01
CA GLU A 298 17.68 8.27 -15.63
C GLU A 298 16.59 9.32 -15.86
N SER A 299 15.90 9.26 -17.00
CA SER A 299 14.78 10.16 -17.30
C SER A 299 13.60 9.97 -16.33
N ASP A 300 13.26 8.73 -16.01
CA ASP A 300 12.17 8.40 -15.09
C ASP A 300 12.51 8.85 -13.66
N GLN A 301 13.77 8.67 -13.24
CA GLN A 301 14.27 9.21 -11.97
C GLN A 301 14.12 10.74 -11.91
N ASP A 302 14.59 11.45 -12.93
CA ASP A 302 14.52 12.91 -12.96
C ASP A 302 13.06 13.39 -12.91
N ALA A 303 12.15 12.68 -13.60
CA ALA A 303 10.72 12.98 -13.56
C ALA A 303 10.13 12.81 -12.15
N LEU A 304 10.42 11.71 -11.47
CA LEU A 304 10.00 11.45 -10.09
C LEU A 304 10.54 12.51 -9.13
N LEU A 305 11.85 12.79 -9.17
CA LEU A 305 12.48 13.78 -8.30
C LEU A 305 11.92 15.18 -8.54
N ASN A 306 11.68 15.57 -9.80
CA ASN A 306 11.07 16.85 -10.13
C ASN A 306 9.65 16.98 -9.57
N GLN A 307 8.86 15.91 -9.56
CA GLN A 307 7.54 15.94 -8.92
C GLN A 307 7.65 16.20 -7.42
N PHE A 308 8.56 15.50 -6.73
CA PHE A 308 8.80 15.74 -5.30
C PHE A 308 9.30 17.16 -5.01
N ILE A 309 10.26 17.66 -5.80
CA ILE A 309 10.78 19.04 -5.66
C ILE A 309 9.65 20.05 -5.83
N ARG A 310 8.79 19.89 -6.85
CA ARG A 310 7.64 20.78 -7.06
C ARG A 310 6.66 20.72 -5.89
N SER A 311 6.26 19.52 -5.46
CA SER A 311 5.40 19.34 -4.27
C SER A 311 6.02 19.91 -2.99
N PHE A 312 7.35 19.93 -2.90
CA PHE A 312 8.08 20.54 -1.79
C PHE A 312 8.06 22.07 -1.84
N GLN A 313 8.25 22.64 -3.03
CA GLN A 313 8.38 24.09 -3.27
C GLN A 313 7.03 24.83 -3.31
N THR A 314 5.92 24.17 -3.64
CA THR A 314 4.58 24.79 -3.68
C THR A 314 3.98 25.03 -2.30
N ARG A 315 4.81 25.33 -1.29
CA ARG A 315 4.41 25.51 0.11
C ARG A 315 4.60 26.93 0.60
#